data_AF-A0A4P7H5L3-F1
#
_entry.id   AF-A0A4P7H5L3-F1
#
_cell.length_a   1.000
_cell.length_b   1.000
_cell.length_c   1.000
_cell.angle_alpha   90.00
_cell.angle_beta   90.00
_cell.angle_gamma   90.00
#
_symmetry.space_group_name_H-M   'P 1'
#
loop_
_entity.id
_entity.type
_entity.pdbx_description
1 polymer ?
#
loop_
_entity_poly.entity_id
_entity_poly.type
_entity_poly.pdbx_seq_one_letter_code
_entity_poly.pdbx_strand_id
1 'polypeptide(L)'
;MSASPITVRMAVFGIGIHAINHVLVLLFSPFSWNVGTVFHLTHGPIYAALLVPILRGKNWARITITVLLAGQFLGRFVVWVMFPSTGAHLALIGGWALSVVVLTLLWVPGSTRRYFRRSRAQDRSVAEVAD
;
A
#
# COMPACT_ATOMS: atom_id res chain seq x y z
N MET A 1 2.12 -23.51 5.40
CA MET A 1 1.46 -22.20 5.30
C MET A 1 0.52 -22.22 4.10
N SER A 2 -0.75 -21.80 4.25
CA SER A 2 -1.65 -21.72 3.10
C SER A 2 -1.15 -20.65 2.12
N ALA A 3 -1.09 -20.98 0.84
CA ALA A 3 -0.73 -20.04 -0.21
C ALA A 3 -1.69 -18.83 -0.18
N SER A 4 -1.13 -17.62 -0.26
CA SER A 4 -1.95 -16.40 -0.33
C SER A 4 -2.83 -16.43 -1.60
N PRO A 5 -4.11 -16.00 -1.51
CA PRO A 5 -4.99 -15.90 -2.66
C PRO A 5 -4.42 -14.98 -3.75
N ILE A 6 -4.78 -15.22 -5.02
CA ILE A 6 -4.34 -14.38 -6.14
C ILE A 6 -4.68 -12.90 -5.94
N THR A 7 -5.84 -12.58 -5.35
CA THR A 7 -6.26 -11.21 -5.03
C THR A 7 -5.30 -10.51 -4.07
N VAL A 8 -4.75 -11.23 -3.09
CA VAL A 8 -3.74 -10.71 -2.16
C VAL A 8 -2.41 -10.50 -2.87
N ARG A 9 -2.01 -11.45 -3.72
CA ARG A 9 -0.76 -11.33 -4.50
C ARG A 9 -0.81 -10.14 -5.47
N MET A 10 -1.94 -9.93 -6.13
CA MET A 10 -2.15 -8.77 -7.01
C MET A 10 -2.15 -7.45 -6.22
N ALA A 11 -2.77 -7.42 -5.03
CA ALA A 11 -2.69 -6.26 -4.16
C ALA A 11 -1.24 -5.96 -3.76
N VAL A 12 -0.48 -6.98 -3.36
CA VAL A 12 0.95 -6.87 -3.01
C VAL A 12 1.77 -6.37 -4.20
N PHE A 13 1.50 -6.86 -5.41
CA PHE A 13 2.14 -6.35 -6.62
C PHE A 13 1.84 -4.86 -6.84
N GLY A 14 0.58 -4.43 -6.67
CA GLY A 14 0.22 -3.01 -6.74
C GLY A 14 0.88 -2.14 -5.66
N ILE A 15 1.05 -2.66 -4.44
CA ILE A 15 1.81 -1.98 -3.37
C ILE A 15 3.29 -1.87 -3.76
N GLY A 16 3.86 -2.91 -4.37
CA GLY A 16 5.21 -2.89 -4.92
C GLY A 16 5.39 -1.81 -5.98
N ILE A 17 4.43 -1.65 -6.89
CA ILE A 17 4.42 -0.54 -7.86
C ILE A 17 4.41 0.81 -7.14
N HIS A 18 3.60 0.98 -6.09
CA HIS A 18 3.62 2.22 -5.29
C HIS A 18 4.99 2.47 -4.66
N ALA A 19 5.64 1.44 -4.10
CA ALA A 19 6.98 1.57 -3.51
C ALA A 19 8.02 2.00 -4.56
N ILE A 20 8.01 1.38 -5.74
CA ILE A 20 8.88 1.76 -6.86
C ILE A 20 8.61 3.20 -7.30
N ASN A 21 7.34 3.60 -7.41
CA ASN A 21 6.97 4.96 -7.78
C ASN A 21 7.54 6.01 -6.81
N HIS A 22 7.61 5.72 -5.52
CA HIS A 22 8.26 6.62 -4.54
C HIS A 22 9.76 6.79 -4.81
N VAL A 23 10.45 5.73 -5.24
CA VAL A 23 11.87 5.80 -5.63
C VAL A 23 12.04 6.58 -6.92
N LEU A 24 11.20 6.33 -7.93
CA LEU A 24 11.29 7.03 -9.22
C LEU A 24 11.04 8.54 -9.06
N VAL A 25 10.07 8.94 -8.24
CA VAL A 25 9.84 10.36 -7.95
C VAL A 25 11.06 10.99 -7.27
N LEU A 26 11.79 10.28 -6.42
CA LEU A 26 13.04 10.80 -5.85
C LEU A 26 14.15 10.95 -6.88
N LEU A 27 14.29 10.01 -7.81
CA LEU A 27 15.38 10.00 -8.79
C LEU A 27 15.19 11.01 -9.93
N PHE A 28 13.94 11.25 -10.34
CA PHE A 28 13.64 12.03 -11.54
C PHE A 28 13.00 13.39 -11.27
N SER A 29 12.76 13.74 -9.99
CA SER A 29 12.11 15.01 -9.70
C SER A 29 13.10 16.16 -9.52
N PRO A 30 12.84 17.35 -10.09
CA PRO A 30 13.68 18.55 -9.90
C PRO A 30 13.53 19.19 -8.51
N PHE A 31 12.99 18.47 -7.52
CA PHE A 31 12.63 19.06 -6.24
C PHE A 31 13.85 19.15 -5.30
N SER A 32 14.14 20.37 -4.86
CA SER A 32 14.96 20.65 -3.68
C SER A 32 14.41 19.94 -2.44
N TRP A 33 15.25 19.71 -1.44
CA TRP A 33 14.86 19.08 -0.17
C TRP A 33 13.60 19.73 0.43
N ASN A 34 12.48 19.01 0.42
CA ASN A 34 11.19 19.49 0.94
C ASN A 34 10.35 18.36 1.56
N VAL A 35 9.16 18.70 2.06
CA VAL A 35 8.24 17.74 2.71
C VAL A 35 7.89 16.55 1.81
N GLY A 36 7.76 16.77 0.50
CA GLY A 36 7.55 15.71 -0.49
C GLY A 36 8.73 14.74 -0.54
N THR A 37 9.96 15.23 -0.53
CA THR A 37 11.18 14.40 -0.49
C THR A 37 11.19 13.48 0.73
N VAL A 38 10.92 14.03 1.92
CA VAL A 38 10.86 13.26 3.18
C VAL A 38 9.74 12.23 3.14
N PHE A 39 8.58 12.60 2.62
CA PHE A 39 7.45 11.68 2.42
C PHE A 39 7.84 10.50 1.53
N HIS A 40 8.46 10.74 0.38
CA HIS A 40 8.87 9.68 -0.54
C HIS A 40 9.97 8.77 0.06
N LEU A 41 10.95 9.35 0.75
CA LEU A 41 12.05 8.60 1.41
C LEU A 41 11.55 7.68 2.52
N THR A 42 10.49 8.07 3.23
CA THR A 42 9.96 7.29 4.34
C THR A 42 8.94 6.26 3.86
N HIS A 43 8.01 6.67 2.99
CA HIS A 43 6.87 5.83 2.62
C HIS A 43 7.24 4.72 1.65
N GLY A 44 8.19 4.95 0.73
CA GLY A 44 8.69 3.91 -0.17
C GLY A 44 9.18 2.65 0.57
N PRO A 45 10.14 2.78 1.50
CA PRO A 45 10.61 1.66 2.33
C PRO A 45 9.52 1.03 3.19
N ILE A 46 8.63 1.82 3.79
CA ILE A 46 7.52 1.29 4.59
C ILE A 46 6.60 0.43 3.72
N TYR A 47 6.27 0.87 2.50
CA TYR A 47 5.42 0.10 1.58
C TYR A 47 6.09 -1.23 1.20
N ALA A 48 7.40 -1.20 0.92
CA ALA A 48 8.17 -2.41 0.63
C ALA A 48 8.22 -3.37 1.84
N ALA A 49 8.40 -2.85 3.05
CA ALA A 49 8.44 -3.64 4.28
C ALA A 49 7.09 -4.33 4.57
N LEU A 50 5.97 -3.75 4.13
CA LEU A 50 4.63 -4.31 4.33
C LEU A 50 4.29 -5.47 3.37
N LEU A 51 5.03 -5.66 2.27
CA LEU A 51 4.73 -6.70 1.28
C LEU A 51 4.72 -8.11 1.91
N VAL A 52 5.77 -8.46 2.64
CA VAL A 52 5.91 -9.80 3.26
C VAL A 52 4.86 -10.05 4.35
N PRO A 53 4.63 -9.14 5.32
CA PRO A 53 3.55 -9.27 6.29
C PRO A 53 2.16 -9.44 5.67
N ILE A 54 1.85 -8.72 4.59
CA ILE A 54 0.58 -8.86 3.86
C ILE A 54 0.47 -10.24 3.20
N LEU A 55 1.54 -10.71 2.55
CA LEU A 55 1.63 -12.07 1.98
C LEU A 55 1.53 -13.17 3.04
N ARG A 56 1.83 -12.86 4.30
CA ARG A 56 1.68 -13.75 5.46
C ARG A 56 0.33 -13.61 6.16
N GLY A 57 -0.57 -12.77 5.65
CA GLY A 57 -1.92 -12.61 6.21
C GLY A 57 -1.96 -11.82 7.52
N LYS A 58 -0.94 -11.02 7.82
CA LYS A 58 -0.92 -10.19 9.03
C LYS A 58 -1.91 -9.04 8.90
N ASN A 59 -2.97 -9.07 9.73
CA ASN A 59 -4.06 -8.10 9.62
C ASN A 59 -3.63 -6.68 10.01
N TRP A 60 -2.65 -6.51 10.91
CA TRP A 60 -2.08 -5.20 11.22
C TRP A 60 -1.48 -4.56 9.96
N ALA A 61 -0.73 -5.33 9.16
CA ALA A 61 -0.10 -4.83 7.94
C ALA A 61 -1.13 -4.40 6.89
N ARG A 62 -2.23 -5.16 6.78
CA ARG A 62 -3.38 -4.79 5.93
C ARG A 62 -4.01 -3.46 6.35
N ILE A 63 -4.16 -3.22 7.65
CA ILE A 63 -4.69 -1.94 8.16
C ILE A 63 -3.68 -0.82 7.91
N THR A 64 -2.41 -1.03 8.24
CA THR A 64 -1.34 -0.05 8.03
C THR A 64 -1.27 0.42 6.57
N ILE A 65 -1.23 -0.51 5.61
CA ILE A 65 -1.18 -0.11 4.19
C ILE A 65 -2.45 0.63 3.76
N THR A 66 -3.61 0.29 4.34
CA THR A 66 -4.87 0.98 4.05
C THR A 66 -4.81 2.44 4.47
N VAL A 67 -4.32 2.71 5.69
CA VAL A 67 -4.14 4.07 6.22
C VAL A 67 -3.14 4.85 5.37
N LEU A 68 -2.00 4.24 5.02
CA LEU A 68 -0.99 4.88 4.20
C LEU A 68 -1.50 5.22 2.79
N LEU A 69 -2.23 4.31 2.14
CA LEU A 69 -2.83 4.56 0.84
C LEU A 69 -3.91 5.65 0.89
N ALA A 70 -4.71 5.71 1.96
CA ALA A 70 -5.68 6.79 2.16
C ALA A 70 -5.00 8.15 2.36
N GLY A 71 -3.93 8.21 3.17
CA GLY A 71 -3.12 9.41 3.34
C GLY A 71 -2.48 9.86 2.03
N GLN A 72 -1.95 8.91 1.24
CA GLN A 72 -1.41 9.21 -0.09
C GLN A 72 -2.49 9.70 -1.07
N PHE A 73 -3.70 9.14 -1.00
CA PHE A 73 -4.83 9.60 -1.82
C PHE A 73 -5.14 11.07 -1.55
N LEU A 74 -5.20 11.46 -0.28
CA LEU A 74 -5.41 12.85 0.13
C LEU A 74 -4.23 13.75 -0.26
N GLY A 75 -3.00 13.29 -0.06
CA GLY A 75 -1.80 14.03 -0.48
C GLY A 75 -1.79 14.32 -1.99
N ARG A 76 -2.16 13.35 -2.82
CA ARG A 76 -2.33 13.53 -4.27
C ARG A 76 -3.40 14.56 -4.62
N PHE A 77 -4.49 14.62 -3.86
CA PHE A 77 -5.53 15.64 -4.04
C PHE A 77 -5.01 17.05 -3.77
N VAL A 78 -4.23 17.23 -2.71
CA VAL A 78 -3.59 18.52 -2.41
C VAL A 78 -2.64 18.92 -3.56
N VAL A 79 -1.80 18.00 -4.04
CA VAL A 79 -0.88 18.29 -5.17
C VAL A 79 -1.65 18.65 -6.44
N TRP A 80 -2.75 17.94 -6.75
CA TRP A 80 -3.61 18.25 -7.89
C TRP A 80 -4.12 19.70 -7.85
N VAL A 81 -4.61 20.15 -6.70
CA VAL A 81 -5.15 21.51 -6.54
C VAL A 81 -4.04 22.56 -6.62
N MET A 82 -2.87 22.28 -6.06
CA MET A 82 -1.77 23.24 -5.95
C MET A 82 -0.92 23.36 -7.22
N PHE A 83 -0.88 22.35 -8.09
CA PHE A 83 0.01 22.30 -9.25
C PHE A 83 -0.74 21.86 -10.53
N PRO A 84 -1.40 22.78 -11.25
CA PRO A 84 -2.35 22.47 -12.33
C PRO A 84 -1.71 22.04 -13.66
N SER A 85 -0.51 21.44 -13.66
CA SER A 85 0.17 21.04 -14.90
C SER A 85 -0.36 19.71 -15.44
N THR A 86 -0.63 19.65 -16.76
CA THR A 86 -1.28 18.50 -17.42
C THR A 86 -0.52 17.18 -17.25
N GLY A 87 0.82 17.23 -17.21
CA GLY A 87 1.66 16.05 -17.00
C GLY A 87 1.58 15.47 -15.57
N ALA A 88 1.47 16.33 -14.55
CA ALA A 88 1.32 15.89 -13.16
C ALA A 88 -0.03 15.20 -12.95
N HIS A 89 -1.09 15.69 -13.60
CA HIS A 89 -2.44 15.14 -13.46
C HIS A 89 -2.55 13.67 -13.90
N LEU A 90 -1.93 13.28 -15.01
CA LEU A 90 -1.97 11.87 -15.45
C LEU A 90 -1.30 10.93 -14.45
N ALA A 91 -0.16 11.32 -13.90
CA ALA A 91 0.54 10.55 -12.86
C ALA A 91 -0.29 10.45 -11.57
N LEU A 92 -0.99 11.52 -11.19
CA LEU A 92 -1.88 11.55 -10.02
C LEU A 92 -3.09 10.62 -10.22
N ILE A 93 -3.73 10.65 -11.39
CA ILE A 93 -4.85 9.75 -11.74
C ILE A 93 -4.40 8.29 -11.68
N GLY A 94 -3.27 7.96 -12.33
CA GLY A 94 -2.72 6.61 -12.31
C GLY A 94 -2.44 6.12 -10.88
N GLY A 95 -1.87 7.01 -10.06
CA GLY A 95 -1.66 6.76 -8.64
C GLY A 95 -2.97 6.48 -7.88
N TRP A 96 -4.02 7.29 -8.07
CA TRP A 96 -5.33 7.07 -7.45
C TRP A 96 -5.98 5.78 -7.89
N ALA A 97 -6.01 5.51 -9.19
CA ALA A 97 -6.58 4.28 -9.74
C ALA A 97 -5.92 3.04 -9.13
N LEU A 98 -4.57 3.03 -9.07
CA LEU A 98 -3.83 1.95 -8.43
C LEU A 98 -4.18 1.80 -6.95
N SER A 99 -4.26 2.89 -6.20
CA SER A 99 -4.63 2.85 -4.78
C SER A 99 -6.05 2.29 -4.58
N VAL A 100 -7.02 2.69 -5.40
CA VAL A 100 -8.39 2.17 -5.36
C VAL A 100 -8.42 0.68 -5.68
N VAL A 101 -7.68 0.23 -6.69
CA VAL A 101 -7.59 -1.19 -7.06
C VAL A 101 -7.00 -2.01 -5.92
N VAL A 102 -5.87 -1.56 -5.34
CA VAL A 102 -5.23 -2.26 -4.20
C VAL A 102 -6.18 -2.34 -3.01
N LEU A 103 -6.82 -1.23 -2.63
CA LEU A 103 -7.79 -1.20 -1.52
C LEU A 103 -8.97 -2.15 -1.79
N THR A 104 -9.49 -2.14 -3.02
CA THR A 104 -10.57 -3.06 -3.43
C THR A 104 -10.13 -4.51 -3.27
N LEU A 105 -8.97 -4.89 -3.80
CA LEU A 105 -8.44 -6.26 -3.71
C LEU A 105 -8.18 -6.70 -2.25
N LEU A 106 -7.76 -5.77 -1.40
CA LEU A 106 -7.52 -6.04 0.02
C LEU A 106 -8.80 -6.18 0.84
N TRP A 107 -9.92 -5.54 0.46
CA TRP A 107 -11.10 -5.46 1.33
C TRP A 107 -12.37 -6.12 0.79
N VAL A 108 -12.58 -6.12 -0.53
CA VAL A 108 -13.84 -6.55 -1.14
C VAL A 108 -13.93 -8.07 -1.37
N PRO A 109 -12.95 -8.73 -2.03
CA PRO A 109 -13.06 -10.15 -2.34
C PRO A 109 -13.27 -11.03 -1.10
N GLY A 110 -14.22 -11.97 -1.18
CA GLY A 110 -14.49 -12.92 -0.10
C GLY A 110 -13.30 -13.83 0.21
N SER A 111 -12.51 -14.18 -0.80
CA SER A 111 -11.25 -14.94 -0.67
C SER A 111 -10.24 -14.20 0.21
N THR A 112 -10.02 -12.90 -0.04
CA THR A 112 -9.12 -12.06 0.76
C THR A 112 -9.61 -11.98 2.21
N ARG A 113 -10.91 -11.69 2.42
CA ARG A 113 -11.47 -11.59 3.77
C ARG A 113 -11.33 -12.89 4.57
N ARG A 114 -11.62 -14.05 3.95
CA ARG A 114 -11.43 -15.37 4.57
C ARG A 114 -9.97 -15.65 4.90
N TYR A 115 -9.05 -15.28 4.01
CA TYR A 115 -7.62 -15.46 4.22
C TYR A 115 -7.11 -14.75 5.48
N PHE A 116 -7.31 -13.44 5.59
CA PHE A 116 -6.87 -12.66 6.76
C PHE A 116 -7.57 -13.09 8.06
N ARG A 117 -8.85 -13.51 8.00
CA ARG A 117 -9.56 -14.07 9.17
C ARG A 117 -8.93 -15.37 9.66
N ARG A 118 -8.59 -16.29 8.75
CA ARG A 118 -7.96 -17.57 9.10
C ARG A 118 -6.58 -17.36 9.72
N SER A 119 -5.75 -16.50 9.12
CA SER A 119 -4.43 -16.16 9.67
C SER A 119 -4.53 -15.58 11.08
N ARG A 120 -5.50 -14.69 11.34
CA ARG A 120 -5.73 -14.15 12.69
C ARG A 120 -6.15 -15.22 13.71
N ALA A 121 -6.99 -16.17 13.31
CA ALA A 121 -7.39 -17.27 14.19
C ALA A 121 -6.19 -18.17 14.55
N GLN A 122 -5.34 -18.47 13.56
CA GLN A 122 -4.12 -19.25 13.77
C GLN A 122 -3.12 -18.52 14.69
N ASP A 123 -2.92 -17.22 14.51
CA ASP A 123 -2.03 -16.44 15.38
C ASP A 123 -2.51 -16.45 16.85
N ARG A 124 -3.83 -16.47 17.09
CA ARG A 124 -4.40 -16.56 18.44
C ARG A 124 -4.24 -17.93 19.08
N SER A 125 -4.52 -19.01 18.33
CA SER A 125 -4.36 -20.36 18.86
C SER A 125 -2.91 -20.67 19.23
N VAL A 126 -1.94 -20.11 18.50
CA VAL A 126 -0.52 -20.26 18.84
C VAL A 126 -0.17 -19.51 20.12
N ALA A 127 -0.74 -18.33 20.35
CA ALA A 127 -0.54 -17.59 21.59
C ALA A 127 -1.12 -18.31 22.81
N GLU A 128 -2.34 -18.85 22.70
CA GLU A 128 -3.00 -19.60 23.78
C GLU A 128 -2.27 -20.89 24.21
N VAL A 129 -1.47 -21.50 23.32
CA VAL A 129 -0.66 -22.69 23.64
C VAL A 129 0.69 -22.32 24.28
N ALA A 130 1.14 -21.08 24.10
CA ALA A 130 2.42 -20.60 24.61
C ALA A 130 2.33 -20.01 26.03
N ASP A 131 1.11 -19.78 26.53
CA ASP A 131 0.78 -19.33 27.89
C ASP A 131 0.53 -20.52 28.82
#